data_AF-A0AAW2IK90-F1
#
_entry.id   AF-A0AAW2IK90-F1
#
_cell.length_a   1.000
_cell.length_b   1.000
_cell.length_c   1.000
_cell.angle_alpha   90.00
_cell.angle_beta   90.00
_cell.angle_gamma   90.00
#
_symmetry.space_group_name_H-M   'P 1'
#
loop_
_entity.id
_entity.type
_entity.pdbx_description
1 polymer ?
#
loop_
_entity_poly.entity_id
_entity_poly.type
_entity_poly.pdbx_seq_one_letter_code
_entity_poly.pdbx_strand_id
1 'polypeptide(L)'
;MVVGEEQKVCHLQSWNIHFDEVIRGYDFVKNDLDPCVYNKVTGSYVLFLVLYVDDILLIRNDTKMLGDTKAWLSTQFSMKDLGEASYILGIKIFRD
;
A
#
# COMPACT_ATOMS: atom_id res chain seq x y z
N MET A 1 1.05 -8.51 -0.88
CA MET A 1 2.32 -7.77 -1.05
C MET A 1 2.33 -7.24 -2.45
N VAL A 2 2.48 -5.93 -2.62
CA VAL A 2 2.39 -5.29 -3.94
C VAL A 2 3.75 -4.67 -4.23
N VAL A 3 4.46 -5.19 -5.23
CA VAL A 3 5.77 -4.68 -5.64
C VAL A 3 5.56 -3.64 -6.71
N GLY A 4 5.94 -2.40 -6.44
CA GLY A 4 6.16 -1.42 -7.50
C GLY A 4 7.41 -1.84 -8.28
N GLU A 5 7.33 -1.90 -9.60
CA GLU A 5 8.51 -2.20 -10.42
C GLU A 5 9.51 -1.02 -10.34
N GLU A 6 10.82 -1.34 -10.33
CA GLU A 6 11.95 -0.43 -10.10
C GLU A 6 11.82 0.94 -10.78
N GLN A 7 11.80 2.02 -10.00
CA GLN A 7 11.99 3.38 -10.53
C GLN A 7 13.16 4.08 -9.84
N LYS A 8 14.21 4.28 -10.64
CA LYS A 8 15.49 4.93 -10.31
C LYS A 8 15.35 6.11 -9.33
N VAL A 9 16.23 6.12 -8.33
CA VAL A 9 16.38 7.05 -7.18
C VAL A 9 16.06 8.54 -7.42
N CYS A 10 16.22 9.09 -8.63
CA CYS A 10 15.85 10.48 -8.94
C CYS A 10 14.35 10.71 -9.21
N HIS A 11 13.57 9.64 -9.43
CA HIS A 11 12.11 9.69 -9.66
C HIS A 11 11.28 9.43 -8.40
N LEU A 12 11.88 8.90 -7.33
CA LEU A 12 11.17 8.52 -6.09
C LEU A 12 10.43 9.69 -5.44
N GLN A 13 10.97 10.91 -5.51
CA GLN A 13 10.33 12.11 -4.93
C GLN A 13 9.03 12.47 -5.65
N SER A 14 9.06 12.56 -6.98
CA SER A 14 7.86 12.86 -7.78
C SER A 14 6.84 11.74 -7.69
N TRP A 15 7.31 10.49 -7.66
CA TRP A 15 6.45 9.33 -7.47
C TRP A 15 5.78 9.35 -6.10
N ASN A 16 6.50 9.66 -5.02
CA ASN A 16 5.93 9.72 -3.67
C ASN A 16 4.89 10.86 -3.52
N ILE A 17 5.11 12.01 -4.19
CA ILE A 17 4.12 13.10 -4.22
C ILE A 17 2.86 12.64 -4.97
N HIS A 18 3.02 12.08 -6.16
CA HIS A 18 1.89 11.55 -6.93
C HIS A 18 1.15 10.44 -6.18
N PHE A 19 1.89 9.57 -5.49
CA PHE A 19 1.35 8.54 -4.63
C PHE A 19 0.53 9.11 -3.49
N ASP A 20 1.06 10.09 -2.75
CA ASP A 20 0.33 10.79 -1.69
C ASP A 20 -0.98 11.40 -2.21
N GLU A 21 -0.96 12.09 -3.34
CA GLU A 21 -2.16 12.69 -3.95
C GLU A 21 -3.21 11.63 -4.31
N VAL A 22 -2.79 10.55 -4.96
CA VAL A 22 -3.66 9.45 -5.37
C VAL A 22 -4.27 8.75 -4.16
N ILE A 23 -3.45 8.39 -3.17
CA ILE A 23 -3.88 7.71 -1.94
C ILE A 23 -4.84 8.58 -1.12
N ARG A 24 -4.55 9.87 -0.95
CA ARG A 24 -5.46 10.82 -0.30
C ARG A 24 -6.79 10.96 -1.04
N GLY A 25 -6.78 10.91 -2.37
CA GLY A 25 -8.00 10.87 -3.19
C GLY A 25 -8.86 9.61 -2.98
N TYR A 26 -8.25 8.53 -2.47
CA TYR A 26 -8.93 7.28 -2.16
C TYR A 26 -9.30 7.13 -0.69
N ASP A 27 -9.45 8.25 0.04
CA ASP A 27 -9.92 8.29 1.45
C ASP A 27 -8.92 7.66 2.45
N PHE A 28 -7.64 7.58 2.06
CA PHE A 28 -6.60 7.24 3.02
C PHE A 28 -6.13 8.49 3.75
N VAL A 29 -5.93 8.33 5.05
CA VAL A 29 -5.34 9.33 5.93
C VAL A 29 -3.88 8.99 6.11
N LYS A 30 -3.01 9.98 5.95
CA LYS A 30 -1.59 9.86 6.22
C LYS A 30 -1.35 9.97 7.72
N ASN A 31 -0.47 9.14 8.27
CA ASN A 31 -0.12 9.21 9.68
C ASN A 31 0.83 10.39 9.93
N ASP A 32 0.55 11.21 10.95
CA ASP A 32 1.40 12.33 11.38
C ASP A 32 2.76 11.88 11.92
N LEU A 33 2.82 10.71 12.55
CA LEU A 33 4.04 10.18 13.15
C LEU A 33 4.96 9.53 12.11
N ASP A 34 4.37 8.93 11.09
CA ASP A 34 5.11 8.21 10.06
C ASP A 34 4.51 8.50 8.67
N PRO A 35 5.14 9.38 7.88
CA PRO A 35 4.62 9.78 6.57
C PRO A 35 4.66 8.65 5.53
N CYS A 36 5.22 7.48 5.87
CA CYS A 36 5.19 6.30 5.02
C CYS A 36 4.00 5.40 5.35
N VAL A 37 3.24 5.68 6.42
CA VAL A 37 2.08 4.91 6.84
C VAL A 37 0.79 5.67 6.52
N TYR A 38 -0.13 4.98 5.88
CA TYR A 38 -1.46 5.44 5.56
C TYR A 38 -2.50 4.48 6.14
N ASN A 39 -3.59 5.01 6.65
CA ASN A 39 -4.69 4.23 7.18
C ASN A 39 -6.01 4.70 6.57
N LYS A 40 -6.85 3.73 6.22
CA LYS A 40 -8.21 3.95 5.76
C LYS A 40 -9.14 3.12 6.62
N VAL A 41 -10.15 3.79 7.17
CA VAL A 41 -11.16 3.16 8.00
C VAL A 41 -12.51 3.45 7.36
N THR A 42 -13.19 2.40 6.91
CA THR A 42 -14.52 2.49 6.30
C THR A 42 -15.47 1.63 7.11
N GLY A 43 -16.11 2.23 8.11
CA GLY A 43 -17.01 1.51 9.03
C GLY A 43 -16.26 0.42 9.80
N SER A 44 -16.59 -0.85 9.56
CA SER A 44 -15.93 -2.03 10.15
C SER A 44 -14.65 -2.46 9.43
N TYR A 45 -14.36 -1.85 8.27
CA TYR A 45 -13.22 -2.19 7.44
C TYR A 45 -12.04 -1.31 7.76
N VAL A 46 -10.89 -1.94 7.97
CA VAL A 46 -9.63 -1.25 8.22
C VAL A 46 -8.60 -1.71 7.21
N LEU A 47 -7.93 -0.75 6.60
CA LEU A 47 -6.90 -0.94 5.60
C LEU A 47 -5.71 -0.05 5.95
N PHE A 48 -4.53 -0.65 6.11
CA PHE A 48 -3.29 0.08 6.26
C PHE A 48 -2.45 -0.11 5.01
N LEU A 49 -1.83 0.97 4.58
CA LEU A 49 -0.87 0.98 3.50
C LEU A 49 0.43 1.52 4.08
N VAL A 50 1.52 0.77 3.92
CA VAL A 50 2.85 1.15 4.37
C VAL A 50 3.77 1.16 3.17
N LEU A 51 4.42 2.30 2.95
CA LEU A 51 5.43 2.48 1.93
C LEU A 51 6.80 2.14 2.54
N TYR A 52 7.53 1.20 1.96
CA TYR A 52 8.87 0.81 2.42
C TYR A 52 9.85 0.83 1.27
N VAL A 53 10.53 1.97 1.05
CA VAL A 53 11.54 2.22 -0.01
C VAL A 53 11.05 1.82 -1.42
N ASP A 54 11.11 0.54 -1.78
CA ASP A 54 10.70 -0.04 -3.06
C ASP A 54 9.41 -0.89 -2.97
N ASP A 55 8.96 -1.23 -1.75
CA ASP A 55 7.82 -2.11 -1.49
C ASP A 55 6.59 -1.35 -0.98
N ILE A 56 5.40 -1.75 -1.45
CA ILE A 56 4.12 -1.29 -0.90
C ILE A 56 3.46 -2.44 -0.15
N LEU A 57 3.30 -2.23 1.15
CA LEU A 57 2.67 -3.16 2.07
C LEU A 57 1.22 -2.75 2.28
N LEU A 58 0.29 -3.58 1.82
CA LEU A 58 -1.12 -3.44 2.15
C LEU A 58 -1.52 -4.46 3.22
N ILE A 59 -2.07 -3.96 4.32
CA ILE A 59 -2.57 -4.74 5.45
C ILE A 59 -4.07 -4.48 5.54
N ARG A 60 -4.87 -5.54 5.59
CA ARG A 60 -6.33 -5.49 5.62
C ARG A 60 -6.87 -6.27 6.80
N ASN A 61 -8.00 -5.81 7.35
CA ASN A 61 -8.82 -6.63 8.24
C ASN A 61 -9.82 -7.53 7.48
N ASP A 62 -10.28 -7.10 6.29
CA ASP A 62 -11.31 -7.82 5.50
C ASP A 62 -10.84 -8.14 4.09
N THR A 63 -11.16 -9.34 3.60
CA THR A 63 -10.64 -9.84 2.33
C THR A 63 -11.30 -9.24 1.08
N LYS A 64 -12.53 -8.73 1.17
CA LYS A 64 -13.25 -8.21 -0.01
C LYS A 64 -12.67 -6.88 -0.51
N MET A 65 -12.52 -5.88 0.37
CA MET A 65 -12.07 -4.54 -0.03
C MET A 65 -10.62 -4.45 -0.52
N LEU A 66 -9.77 -5.42 -0.16
CA LEU A 66 -8.41 -5.47 -0.69
C LEU A 66 -8.40 -5.71 -2.20
N GLY A 67 -9.29 -6.56 -2.71
CA GLY A 67 -9.36 -6.85 -4.14
C GLY A 67 -9.58 -5.58 -4.95
N ASP A 68 -10.55 -4.78 -4.51
CA ASP A 68 -10.89 -3.50 -5.13
C ASP A 68 -9.76 -2.48 -5.00
N THR A 69 -9.20 -2.32 -3.79
CA THR A 69 -8.13 -1.35 -3.56
C THR A 69 -6.87 -1.71 -4.34
N LYS A 70 -6.53 -3.00 -4.39
CA LYS A 70 -5.39 -3.51 -5.15
C LYS A 70 -5.60 -3.34 -6.65
N ALA A 71 -6.78 -3.69 -7.18
CA ALA A 71 -7.10 -3.48 -8.58
C ALA A 71 -7.00 -2.00 -8.96
N TRP A 72 -7.57 -1.12 -8.13
CA TRP A 72 -7.47 0.31 -8.32
C TRP A 72 -6.02 0.81 -8.27
N LEU A 73 -5.22 0.37 -7.30
CA LEU A 73 -3.79 0.70 -7.23
C LEU A 73 -3.02 0.23 -8.47
N SER A 74 -3.30 -0.98 -8.97
CA SER A 74 -2.74 -1.48 -10.23
C SER A 74 -3.16 -0.67 -11.46
N THR A 75 -4.27 0.08 -11.42
CA THR A 75 -4.62 1.01 -12.52
C THR A 75 -3.87 2.33 -12.46
N GLN A 76 -3.51 2.80 -11.27
CA GLN A 76 -2.79 4.06 -11.08
C GLN A 76 -1.27 3.88 -11.20
N PHE A 77 -0.78 2.74 -10.74
CA PHE A 77 0.64 2.43 -10.69
C PHE A 77 0.90 1.08 -11.36
N SER A 78 1.99 1.00 -12.10
CA SER A 78 2.47 -0.27 -12.67
C SER A 78 3.04 -1.14 -11.55
N MET A 79 2.15 -1.81 -10.82
CA MET A 79 2.50 -2.67 -9.69
C MET A 79 2.37 -4.14 -10.07
N LYS A 80 3.37 -4.92 -9.68
CA LYS A 80 3.36 -6.37 -9.75
C LYS A 80 2.78 -6.94 -8.46
N ASP A 81 1.69 -7.68 -8.58
CA ASP A 81 1.18 -8.42 -7.45
C ASP A 81 2.11 -9.60 -7.13
N LEU A 82 2.63 -9.65 -5.91
CA LEU A 82 3.37 -10.80 -5.40
C LEU A 82 2.48 -11.80 -4.66
N GLY A 83 1.17 -11.58 -4.62
CA GLY A 83 0.21 -12.42 -3.92
C GLY A 83 0.09 -12.06 -2.43
N GLU A 84 -0.46 -12.97 -1.63
CA GLU A 84 -0.67 -12.74 -0.20
C GLU A 84 0.68 -12.67 0.53
N ALA A 85 0.87 -11.61 1.34
CA ALA A 85 2.13 -11.39 2.06
C ALA A 85 2.32 -12.48 3.11
N SER A 86 3.04 -13.55 2.77
CA SER A 86 3.42 -14.60 3.72
C SER A 86 4.63 -14.18 4.58
N TYR A 87 5.37 -13.18 4.11
CA TYR A 87 6.55 -12.60 4.76
C TYR A 87 6.51 -11.07 4.62
N ILE A 88 6.62 -10.35 5.73
CA ILE A 88 6.89 -8.91 5.76
C ILE A 88 8.25 -8.72 6.40
N LEU A 89 9.23 -8.12 5.70
CA LEU A 89 10.53 -7.76 6.29
C LEU A 89 11.25 -8.92 7.03
N GLY A 90 11.04 -10.17 6.59
CA GLY A 90 11.57 -11.37 7.25
C GLY A 90 10.69 -11.95 8.38
N ILE A 91 9.59 -11.29 8.74
CA ILE A 91 8.59 -11.77 9.69
C ILE A 91 7.51 -12.54 8.92
N LYS A 92 7.40 -13.84 9.20
CA LYS A 92 6.38 -14.71 8.62
C LYS A 92 5.04 -14.38 9.28
N ILE A 93 4.05 -13.91 8.51
CA ILE A 93 2.70 -13.74 9.04
C ILE A 93 2.02 -15.11 8.99
N PHE A 94 1.66 -15.63 10.16
CA PHE A 94 0.68 -16.71 10.27
C PHE A 94 -0.70 -16.10 10.49
N ARG A 95 -1.64 -16.39 9.58
CA ARG A 95 -3.08 -16.21 9.83
C ARG A 95 -3.61 -17.61 10.16
N ASP A 96 -4.02 -17.81 11.41
CA ASP A 96 -4.83 -18.96 11.83
C ASP A 96 -6.31 -18.65 11.55
#